data_AF-A0A1Q9YAM6-F1
#
_entry.id   AF-A0A1Q9YAM6-F1
#
_cell.length_a   1.000
_cell.length_b   1.000
_cell.length_c   1.000
_cell.angle_alpha   90.00
_cell.angle_beta   90.00
_cell.angle_gamma   90.00
#
_symmetry.space_group_name_H-M   'P 1'
#
loop_
_entity.id
_entity.type
_entity.pdbx_description
1 polymer ?
#
loop_
_entity_poly.entity_id
_entity_poly.type
_entity_poly.pdbx_seq_one_letter_code
_entity_poly.pdbx_strand_id
1 'polypeptide(L)'
;MIKNESKKQALLSCLSLAVPFVAFGIYALIHPEHSILYWAITASFGLGLILQVVILLLVSRWSDRIDSRKVTVLTYWIQPAVIWFSALLIVLNRSRINTQFFSLLFIGALLAITGNYLPKASPNPLFGTRFRRTLENRQNWQVTNRAAGITFTLFGITLMLISIFPDGRFIEYLFPALLIILIAVPYLVSTLNYKKQVSQGTWKVDLDYLEKGNGWIRNYRKTSIPVLVITVLIIAGVSALIVWAGFDVRFEPDALQIDARSVPSQTIPFESIESIEWIEDPDYGSKTFGYDDMNKMMGDFSSKEFGQYTLYGYSGQPAVKIIHDKQVTVISEKDSEETSKLYEKLLEIIDQPDS
;
A
#
# COMPACT_ATOMS: atom_id res chain seq x y z
N MET A 1 -37.34 4.35 9.12
CA MET A 1 -36.66 3.11 8.67
C MET A 1 -35.20 3.29 8.27
N ILE A 2 -34.83 4.25 7.40
CA ILE A 2 -33.45 4.40 6.88
C ILE A 2 -32.38 4.64 7.98
N LYS A 3 -32.70 5.42 9.02
CA LYS A 3 -31.78 5.77 10.13
C LYS A 3 -31.53 4.61 11.13
N ASN A 4 -32.42 3.63 11.23
CA ASN A 4 -32.22 2.43 12.07
C ASN A 4 -31.34 1.40 11.36
N GLU A 5 -31.49 1.26 10.05
CA GLU A 5 -30.65 0.37 9.24
C GLU A 5 -29.19 0.84 9.21
N SER A 6 -28.91 2.14 9.07
CA SER A 6 -27.52 2.63 9.13
C SER A 6 -26.87 2.42 10.50
N LYS A 7 -27.62 2.60 11.60
CA LYS A 7 -27.16 2.29 12.96
C LYS A 7 -26.85 0.80 13.15
N LYS A 8 -27.70 -0.08 12.58
CA LYS A 8 -27.45 -1.53 12.57
C LYS A 8 -26.15 -1.85 11.83
N GLN A 9 -25.92 -1.25 10.66
CA GLN A 9 -24.69 -1.44 9.88
C GLN A 9 -23.45 -0.92 10.62
N ALA A 10 -23.55 0.22 11.32
CA ALA A 10 -22.49 0.72 12.19
C ALA A 10 -22.15 -0.29 13.29
N LEU A 11 -23.15 -0.81 14.00
CA LEU A 11 -22.94 -1.82 15.05
C LEU A 11 -22.31 -3.10 14.50
N LEU A 12 -22.84 -3.60 13.37
CA LEU A 12 -22.31 -4.80 12.70
C LEU A 12 -20.85 -4.63 12.27
N SER A 13 -20.50 -3.45 11.76
CA SER A 13 -19.12 -3.15 11.37
C SER A 13 -18.16 -3.22 12.57
N CYS A 14 -18.56 -2.70 13.74
CA CYS A 14 -17.77 -2.84 14.97
C CYS A 14 -17.70 -4.29 15.46
N LEU A 15 -18.83 -5.01 15.47
CA LEU A 15 -18.85 -6.41 15.90
C LEU A 15 -17.97 -7.29 15.00
N SER A 16 -17.92 -7.00 13.70
CA SER A 16 -17.06 -7.71 12.74
C SER A 16 -15.57 -7.57 13.03
N LEU A 17 -15.17 -6.62 13.89
CA LEU A 17 -13.80 -6.41 14.31
C LEU A 17 -13.57 -6.78 15.79
N ALA A 18 -14.56 -6.53 16.65
CA ALA A 18 -14.49 -6.81 18.09
C ALA A 18 -14.50 -8.30 18.38
N VAL A 19 -15.33 -9.07 17.68
CA VAL A 19 -15.41 -10.52 17.88
C VAL A 19 -14.09 -11.19 17.51
N PRO A 20 -13.49 -10.94 16.32
CA PRO A 20 -12.17 -11.50 16.01
C PRO A 20 -11.05 -11.00 16.91
N PHE A 21 -11.06 -9.72 17.32
CA PHE A 21 -10.08 -9.19 18.28
C PHE A 21 -10.02 -10.03 19.56
N VAL A 22 -11.18 -10.29 20.16
CA VAL A 22 -11.26 -11.10 21.38
C VAL A 22 -10.94 -12.57 21.09
N ALA A 23 -11.50 -13.14 20.02
CA ALA A 23 -11.31 -14.53 19.67
C ALA A 23 -9.85 -14.88 19.38
N PHE A 24 -9.17 -14.11 18.54
CA PHE A 24 -7.74 -14.31 18.24
C PHE A 24 -6.85 -13.99 19.43
N GLY A 25 -7.22 -13.03 20.28
CA GLY A 25 -6.49 -12.73 21.52
C GLY A 25 -6.54 -13.90 22.51
N ILE A 26 -7.72 -14.50 22.71
CA ILE A 26 -7.87 -15.71 23.53
C ILE A 26 -7.11 -16.88 22.90
N TYR A 27 -7.22 -17.06 21.59
CA TYR A 27 -6.51 -18.13 20.88
C TYR A 27 -4.98 -18.00 21.03
N ALA A 28 -4.44 -16.77 20.94
CA ALA A 28 -3.02 -16.49 21.12
C ALA A 28 -2.51 -16.86 22.53
N LEU A 29 -3.37 -16.76 23.55
CA LEU A 29 -3.05 -17.15 24.92
C LEU A 29 -3.05 -18.67 25.12
N ILE A 30 -3.91 -19.40 24.39
CA ILE A 30 -4.06 -20.86 24.50
C ILE A 30 -2.99 -21.59 23.67
N HIS A 31 -2.56 -21.01 22.55
CA HIS A 31 -1.64 -21.62 21.57
C HIS A 31 -0.28 -20.89 21.50
N PRO A 32 0.58 -21.03 22.51
CA PRO A 32 1.86 -20.31 22.59
C PRO A 32 2.81 -20.63 21.43
N GLU A 33 2.71 -21.82 20.83
CA GLU A 33 3.51 -22.29 19.68
C GLU A 33 3.36 -21.42 18.42
N HIS A 34 2.27 -20.66 18.32
CA HIS A 34 1.96 -19.77 17.21
C HIS A 34 1.60 -18.36 17.68
N SER A 35 1.95 -18.04 18.92
CA SER A 35 1.58 -16.79 19.61
C SER A 35 1.87 -15.54 18.79
N ILE A 36 3.05 -15.42 18.17
CA ILE A 36 3.45 -14.22 17.38
C ILE A 36 2.46 -13.95 16.24
N LEU A 37 2.05 -14.99 15.50
CA LEU A 37 1.10 -14.87 14.40
C LEU A 37 -0.25 -14.35 14.89
N TYR A 38 -0.80 -14.99 15.92
CA TYR A 38 -2.12 -14.64 16.44
C TYR A 38 -2.12 -13.29 17.16
N TRP A 39 -1.02 -12.89 17.80
CA TRP A 39 -0.84 -11.54 18.34
C TRP A 39 -0.77 -10.48 17.25
N ALA A 40 -0.12 -10.74 16.12
CA ALA A 40 -0.10 -9.83 14.97
C ALA A 40 -1.52 -9.62 14.39
N ILE A 41 -2.28 -10.71 14.24
CA ILE A 41 -3.68 -10.65 13.79
C ILE A 41 -4.52 -9.88 14.81
N THR A 42 -4.40 -10.20 16.10
CA THR A 42 -5.12 -9.52 17.19
C THR A 42 -4.83 -8.02 17.21
N ALA A 43 -3.56 -7.61 17.11
CA ALA A 43 -3.16 -6.21 17.06
C ALA A 43 -3.79 -5.48 15.86
N SER A 44 -3.86 -6.14 14.70
CA SER A 44 -4.50 -5.59 13.49
C SER A 44 -5.99 -5.30 13.71
N PHE A 45 -6.73 -6.24 14.34
CA PHE A 45 -8.13 -6.02 14.70
C PHE A 45 -8.32 -4.96 15.78
N GLY A 46 -7.43 -4.89 16.77
CA GLY A 46 -7.46 -3.86 17.82
C GLY A 46 -7.27 -2.46 17.27
N LEU A 47 -6.25 -2.24 16.43
CA LEU A 47 -6.06 -0.97 15.73
C LEU A 47 -7.24 -0.67 14.80
N GLY A 48 -7.76 -1.70 14.12
CA GLY A 48 -8.93 -1.60 13.28
C GLY A 48 -10.16 -1.09 14.02
N LEU A 49 -10.41 -1.54 15.26
CA LEU A 49 -11.51 -1.07 16.09
C LEU A 49 -11.36 0.41 16.46
N ILE A 50 -10.16 0.84 16.83
CA ILE A 50 -9.89 2.25 17.17
C ILE A 50 -10.23 3.13 15.96
N LEU A 51 -9.73 2.76 14.77
CA LEU A 51 -10.02 3.48 13.54
C LEU A 51 -11.51 3.46 13.20
N GLN A 52 -12.19 2.34 13.41
CA GLN A 52 -13.63 2.23 13.15
C GLN A 52 -14.44 3.15 14.08
N VAL A 53 -14.09 3.25 15.37
CA VAL A 53 -14.72 4.20 16.29
C VAL A 53 -14.53 5.64 15.79
N VAL A 54 -13.34 6.01 15.34
CA VAL A 54 -13.09 7.33 14.74
C VAL A 54 -13.99 7.56 13.52
N ILE A 55 -14.10 6.59 12.62
CA ILE A 55 -15.01 6.66 11.46
C ILE A 55 -16.46 6.87 11.91
N LEU A 56 -16.93 6.12 12.90
CA LEU A 56 -18.30 6.27 13.42
C LEU A 56 -18.53 7.67 14.01
N LEU A 57 -17.57 8.22 14.76
CA LEU A 57 -17.65 9.57 15.31
C LEU A 57 -17.73 10.62 14.19
N LEU A 58 -16.92 10.47 13.14
CA LEU A 58 -16.95 11.35 11.97
C LEU A 58 -18.28 11.24 11.22
N VAL A 59 -18.76 10.03 10.93
CA VAL A 59 -20.04 9.84 10.25
C VAL A 59 -21.20 10.36 11.10
N SER A 60 -21.19 10.13 12.42
CA SER A 60 -22.20 10.65 13.35
C SER A 60 -22.23 12.18 13.34
N ARG A 61 -21.06 12.82 13.46
CA ARG A 61 -20.90 14.29 13.43
C ARG A 61 -21.45 14.92 12.15
N TRP A 62 -21.40 14.20 11.04
CA TRP A 62 -21.82 14.69 9.74
C TRP A 62 -23.05 13.98 9.17
N SER A 63 -23.77 13.22 9.99
CA SER A 63 -24.83 12.30 9.53
C SER A 63 -25.96 13.01 8.81
N ASP A 64 -26.34 14.21 9.24
CA ASP A 64 -27.38 15.02 8.60
C ASP A 64 -26.96 15.61 7.24
N ARG A 65 -25.68 15.45 6.86
CA ARG A 65 -25.09 15.96 5.60
C ARG A 65 -24.76 14.85 4.61
N ILE A 66 -24.99 13.59 4.97
CA ILE A 66 -24.79 12.45 4.09
C ILE A 66 -26.17 11.95 3.67
N ASP A 67 -26.59 12.29 2.46
CA ASP A 67 -27.94 11.98 1.97
C ASP A 67 -28.05 10.56 1.38
N SER A 68 -26.92 9.84 1.24
CA SER A 68 -26.87 8.53 0.59
C SER A 68 -26.57 7.40 1.57
N ARG A 69 -27.60 6.58 1.87
CA ARG A 69 -27.44 5.33 2.65
C ARG A 69 -26.34 4.44 2.08
N LYS A 70 -26.26 4.32 0.76
CA LYS A 70 -25.27 3.49 0.07
C LYS A 70 -23.84 3.95 0.37
N VAL A 71 -23.60 5.25 0.38
CA VAL A 71 -22.31 5.85 0.74
C VAL A 71 -22.00 5.63 2.21
N THR A 72 -22.97 5.85 3.11
CA THR A 72 -22.79 5.62 4.55
C THR A 72 -22.41 4.17 4.85
N VAL A 73 -23.11 3.20 4.26
CA VAL A 73 -22.84 1.78 4.43
C VAL A 73 -21.46 1.43 3.87
N LEU A 74 -21.12 1.93 2.67
CA LEU A 74 -19.79 1.75 2.10
C LEU A 74 -18.68 2.26 3.03
N THR A 75 -18.85 3.46 3.61
CA THR A 75 -17.90 4.04 4.56
C THR A 75 -17.72 3.16 5.80
N TYR A 76 -18.78 2.52 6.30
CA TYR A 76 -18.67 1.62 7.45
C TYR A 76 -17.96 0.30 7.14
N TRP A 77 -18.00 -0.19 5.89
CA TRP A 77 -17.53 -1.52 5.54
C TRP A 77 -16.17 -1.56 4.83
N ILE A 78 -15.72 -0.46 4.20
CA ILE A 78 -14.37 -0.40 3.58
C ILE A 78 -13.30 -0.73 4.62
N GLN A 79 -13.36 -0.10 5.80
CA GLN A 79 -12.32 -0.28 6.81
C GLN A 79 -12.29 -1.71 7.38
N PRO A 80 -13.42 -2.31 7.80
CA PRO A 80 -13.42 -3.71 8.23
C PRO A 80 -12.95 -4.67 7.16
N ALA A 81 -13.33 -4.44 5.89
CA ALA A 81 -12.87 -5.28 4.78
C ALA A 81 -11.33 -5.24 4.64
N VAL A 82 -10.71 -4.07 4.80
CA VAL A 82 -9.25 -3.93 4.79
C VAL A 82 -8.59 -4.70 5.93
N ILE A 83 -9.15 -4.67 7.15
CA ILE A 83 -8.60 -5.41 8.31
C ILE A 83 -8.73 -6.91 8.15
N TRP A 84 -9.88 -7.39 7.66
CA TRP A 84 -10.07 -8.81 7.37
C TRP A 84 -9.11 -9.29 6.28
N PHE A 85 -8.93 -8.47 5.24
CA PHE A 85 -7.99 -8.79 4.19
C PHE A 85 -6.53 -8.76 4.66
N SER A 86 -6.14 -7.82 5.52
CA SER A 86 -4.79 -7.82 6.10
C SER A 86 -4.54 -9.04 6.97
N ALA A 87 -5.53 -9.47 7.77
CA ALA A 87 -5.43 -10.72 8.54
C ALA A 87 -5.27 -11.94 7.63
N LEU A 88 -5.99 -11.98 6.49
CA LEU A 88 -5.81 -13.01 5.47
C LEU A 88 -4.38 -13.00 4.89
N LEU A 89 -3.84 -11.83 4.54
CA LEU A 89 -2.47 -11.72 4.01
C LEU A 89 -1.42 -12.26 4.99
N ILE A 90 -1.59 -12.01 6.29
CA ILE A 90 -0.69 -12.54 7.33
C ILE A 90 -0.67 -14.08 7.31
N VAL A 91 -1.83 -14.72 7.14
CA VAL A 91 -1.94 -16.19 7.05
C VAL A 91 -1.40 -16.74 5.72
N LEU A 92 -1.68 -16.06 4.61
CA LEU A 92 -1.18 -16.45 3.29
C LEU A 92 0.35 -16.34 3.20
N ASN A 93 0.92 -15.28 3.78
CA ASN A 93 2.36 -15.07 3.84
C ASN A 93 3.06 -16.24 4.57
N ARG A 94 2.50 -16.68 5.70
CA ARG A 94 2.99 -17.88 6.40
C ARG A 94 2.93 -19.15 5.55
N SER A 95 1.94 -19.23 4.65
CA SER A 95 1.75 -20.36 3.75
C SER A 95 2.57 -20.27 2.47
N ARG A 96 3.46 -19.26 2.35
CA ARG A 96 4.29 -18.98 1.17
C ARG A 96 3.48 -18.77 -0.11
N ILE A 97 2.23 -18.34 0.03
CA ILE A 97 1.39 -17.97 -1.10
C ILE A 97 1.75 -16.55 -1.51
N ASN A 98 1.83 -16.29 -2.80
CA ASN A 98 2.12 -14.96 -3.35
C ASN A 98 1.08 -13.93 -2.86
N THR A 99 1.44 -13.18 -1.81
CA THR A 99 0.59 -12.15 -1.19
C THR A 99 0.51 -10.88 -2.02
N GLN A 100 1.49 -10.65 -2.91
CA GLN A 100 1.52 -9.51 -3.82
C GLN A 100 0.35 -9.55 -4.80
N PHE A 101 0.12 -10.72 -5.42
CA PHE A 101 -1.02 -10.97 -6.31
C PHE A 101 -2.35 -10.58 -5.64
N PHE A 102 -2.61 -11.16 -4.46
CA PHE A 102 -3.86 -10.89 -3.73
C PHE A 102 -3.96 -9.42 -3.30
N SER A 103 -2.85 -8.81 -2.87
CA SER A 103 -2.83 -7.41 -2.44
C SER A 103 -3.25 -6.45 -3.56
N LEU A 104 -2.68 -6.63 -4.76
CA LEU A 104 -3.02 -5.82 -5.92
C LEU A 104 -4.45 -6.06 -6.39
N LEU A 105 -4.89 -7.32 -6.39
CA LEU A 105 -6.26 -7.69 -6.73
C LEU A 105 -7.27 -7.01 -5.80
N PHE A 106 -7.02 -7.04 -4.49
CA PHE A 106 -7.89 -6.45 -3.49
C PHE A 106 -7.91 -4.91 -3.55
N ILE A 107 -6.76 -4.27 -3.64
CA ILE A 107 -6.66 -2.80 -3.79
C ILE A 107 -7.36 -2.36 -5.08
N GLY A 108 -7.14 -3.08 -6.18
CA GLY A 108 -7.79 -2.82 -7.46
C GLY A 108 -9.32 -2.95 -7.37
N ALA A 109 -9.82 -3.99 -6.72
CA ALA A 109 -11.25 -4.17 -6.49
C ALA A 109 -11.85 -3.05 -5.61
N LEU A 110 -11.18 -2.65 -4.52
CA LEU A 110 -11.61 -1.55 -3.67
C LEU A 110 -11.72 -0.23 -4.44
N LEU A 111 -10.74 0.07 -5.30
CA LEU A 111 -10.74 1.25 -6.16
C LEU A 111 -11.88 1.20 -7.17
N ALA A 112 -12.12 0.04 -7.80
CA ALA A 112 -13.20 -0.11 -8.76
C ALA A 112 -14.59 0.03 -8.12
N ILE A 113 -14.80 -0.60 -6.95
CA ILE A 113 -16.03 -0.46 -6.18
C ILE A 113 -16.21 1.00 -5.75
N THR A 114 -15.18 1.64 -5.19
CA THR A 114 -15.26 3.04 -4.77
C THR A 114 -15.55 3.97 -5.96
N GLY A 115 -14.88 3.73 -7.09
CA GLY A 115 -15.08 4.45 -8.35
C GLY A 115 -16.52 4.37 -8.85
N ASN A 116 -17.19 3.22 -8.70
CA ASN A 116 -18.59 3.06 -9.04
C ASN A 116 -19.55 3.86 -8.14
N TYR A 117 -19.14 4.18 -6.91
CA TYR A 117 -19.96 4.90 -5.94
C TYR A 117 -19.71 6.42 -5.95
N LEU A 118 -18.54 6.90 -6.38
CA LEU A 118 -18.21 8.33 -6.46
C LEU A 118 -19.29 9.16 -7.19
N PRO A 119 -19.78 8.79 -8.39
CA PRO A 119 -20.76 9.59 -9.14
C PRO A 119 -22.14 9.62 -8.46
N LYS A 120 -22.41 8.67 -7.56
CA LYS A 120 -23.70 8.51 -6.86
C LYS A 120 -23.77 9.29 -5.55
N ALA A 121 -22.65 9.86 -5.11
CA ALA A 121 -22.60 10.66 -3.90
C ALA A 121 -23.13 12.07 -4.18
N SER A 122 -24.00 12.58 -3.31
CA SER A 122 -24.30 14.02 -3.24
C SER A 122 -23.16 14.78 -2.56
N PRO A 123 -23.04 16.10 -2.74
CA PRO A 123 -22.07 16.92 -2.01
C PRO A 123 -22.13 16.66 -0.51
N ASN A 124 -21.02 16.25 0.09
CA ASN A 124 -20.96 15.90 1.51
C ASN A 124 -19.54 16.06 2.09
N PRO A 125 -19.40 16.19 3.43
CA PRO A 125 -18.11 16.33 4.11
C PRO A 125 -17.13 15.18 4.01
N LEU A 126 -17.58 13.95 3.72
CA LEU A 126 -16.82 12.74 4.02
C LEU A 126 -16.36 11.99 2.77
N PHE A 127 -17.20 11.90 1.75
CA PHE A 127 -17.02 11.03 0.60
C PHE A 127 -17.09 11.81 -0.70
N GLY A 128 -16.15 11.57 -1.62
CA GLY A 128 -16.08 12.23 -2.91
C GLY A 128 -14.92 13.21 -3.06
N THR A 129 -14.83 13.84 -4.23
CA THR A 129 -13.82 14.85 -4.53
C THR A 129 -14.25 16.20 -3.95
N ARG A 130 -13.60 16.62 -2.86
CA ARG A 130 -14.03 17.75 -2.03
C ARG A 130 -13.16 19.00 -2.26
N PHE A 131 -13.00 19.41 -3.51
CA PHE A 131 -12.43 20.73 -3.80
C PHE A 131 -13.43 21.83 -3.41
N ARG A 132 -12.93 23.04 -3.14
CA ARG A 132 -13.81 24.20 -2.86
C ARG A 132 -14.88 24.37 -3.95
N ARG A 133 -14.44 24.34 -5.21
CA ARG A 133 -15.31 24.48 -6.38
C ARG A 133 -16.32 23.34 -6.51
N THR A 134 -15.99 22.12 -6.08
CA THR A 134 -16.97 21.02 -6.13
C THR A 134 -17.99 21.13 -5.01
N LEU A 135 -17.60 21.66 -3.85
CA LEU A 135 -18.50 21.90 -2.71
C LEU A 135 -19.34 23.17 -2.84
N GLU A 136 -19.03 24.07 -3.77
CA GLU A 136 -19.81 25.29 -4.01
C GLU A 136 -20.87 25.11 -5.10
N ASN A 137 -20.72 24.12 -6.00
CA ASN A 137 -21.61 23.96 -7.15
C ASN A 137 -21.93 22.48 -7.39
N ARG A 138 -23.21 22.11 -7.31
CA ARG A 138 -23.67 20.71 -7.43
C ARG A 138 -23.44 20.11 -8.81
N GLN A 139 -23.56 20.90 -9.87
CA GLN A 139 -23.26 20.42 -11.22
C GLN A 139 -21.77 20.11 -11.36
N ASN A 140 -20.91 20.99 -10.84
CA ASN A 140 -19.47 20.77 -10.82
C ASN A 140 -19.08 19.57 -9.93
N TRP A 141 -19.76 19.36 -8.80
CA TRP A 141 -19.64 18.14 -7.99
C TRP A 141 -19.92 16.88 -8.81
N GLN A 142 -21.06 16.83 -9.51
CA GLN A 142 -21.48 15.65 -10.27
C GLN A 142 -20.51 15.34 -11.41
N VAL A 143 -20.11 16.35 -12.20
CA VAL A 143 -19.16 16.17 -13.31
C VAL A 143 -17.81 15.69 -12.79
N THR A 144 -17.31 16.28 -11.70
CA THR A 144 -16.01 15.94 -11.13
C THR A 144 -16.00 14.54 -10.51
N ASN A 145 -17.02 14.20 -9.70
CA ASN A 145 -17.11 12.86 -9.10
C ASN A 145 -17.41 11.78 -10.15
N ARG A 146 -18.04 12.11 -11.27
CA ARG A 146 -18.16 11.20 -12.42
C ARG A 146 -16.81 10.91 -13.05
N ALA A 147 -16.02 11.95 -13.31
CA ALA A 147 -14.66 11.80 -13.81
C ALA A 147 -13.79 10.99 -12.84
N ALA A 148 -13.81 11.33 -11.55
CA ALA A 148 -13.12 10.58 -10.51
C ALA A 148 -13.57 9.12 -10.45
N GLY A 149 -14.87 8.86 -10.54
CA GLY A 149 -15.41 7.51 -10.57
C GLY A 149 -14.87 6.67 -11.72
N ILE A 150 -14.78 7.25 -12.92
CA ILE A 150 -14.18 6.60 -14.10
C ILE A 150 -12.70 6.35 -13.85
N THR A 151 -11.94 7.36 -13.40
CA THR A 151 -10.49 7.21 -13.15
C THR A 151 -10.20 6.13 -12.09
N PHE A 152 -10.93 6.12 -10.98
CA PHE A 152 -10.80 5.09 -9.93
C PHE A 152 -11.12 3.69 -10.45
N THR A 153 -12.16 3.58 -11.30
CA THR A 153 -12.55 2.28 -11.88
C THR A 153 -11.51 1.75 -12.85
N LEU A 154 -11.06 2.59 -13.77
CA LEU A 154 -10.02 2.21 -14.74
C LEU A 154 -8.71 1.85 -14.03
N PHE A 155 -8.28 2.66 -13.06
CA PHE A 155 -7.08 2.37 -12.29
C PHE A 155 -7.20 1.07 -11.50
N GLY A 156 -8.34 0.83 -10.85
CA GLY A 156 -8.59 -0.42 -10.16
C GLY A 156 -8.49 -1.63 -11.08
N ILE A 157 -9.08 -1.57 -12.27
CA ILE A 157 -8.98 -2.63 -13.29
C ILE A 157 -7.54 -2.80 -13.75
N THR A 158 -6.82 -1.71 -14.02
CA THR A 158 -5.40 -1.75 -14.40
C THR A 158 -4.54 -2.45 -13.35
N LEU A 159 -4.72 -2.16 -12.05
CA LEU A 159 -4.00 -2.86 -10.98
C LEU A 159 -4.31 -4.35 -10.92
N MET A 160 -5.57 -4.74 -11.14
CA MET A 160 -5.94 -6.16 -11.18
C MET A 160 -5.30 -6.87 -12.37
N LEU A 161 -5.20 -6.23 -13.54
CA LEU A 161 -4.50 -6.80 -14.70
C LEU A 161 -3.00 -6.91 -14.45
N ILE A 162 -2.40 -5.91 -13.80
CA ILE A 162 -0.97 -5.93 -13.44
C ILE A 162 -0.67 -7.04 -12.45
N SER A 163 -1.61 -7.37 -11.55
CA SER A 163 -1.40 -8.42 -10.53
C SER A 163 -1.01 -9.78 -11.14
N ILE A 164 -1.39 -10.04 -12.39
CA ILE A 164 -1.08 -11.28 -13.12
C ILE A 164 0.41 -11.37 -13.48
N PHE A 165 1.11 -10.24 -13.59
CA PHE A 165 2.51 -10.21 -13.97
C PHE A 165 3.42 -10.38 -12.73
N PRO A 166 4.31 -11.38 -12.71
CA PRO A 166 5.15 -11.68 -11.56
C PRO A 166 6.23 -10.63 -11.30
N ASP A 167 6.75 -9.98 -12.35
CA ASP A 167 8.05 -9.30 -12.27
C ASP A 167 8.07 -7.99 -11.48
N GLY A 168 6.93 -7.45 -11.02
CA GLY A 168 6.88 -6.31 -10.07
C GLY A 168 7.49 -4.96 -10.54
N ARG A 169 8.41 -4.93 -11.51
CA ARG A 169 9.21 -3.79 -11.97
C ARG A 169 8.33 -2.66 -12.51
N PHE A 170 7.24 -3.00 -13.19
CA PHE A 170 6.29 -2.01 -13.67
C PHE A 170 5.62 -1.26 -12.52
N ILE A 171 5.41 -1.91 -11.37
CA ILE A 171 4.68 -1.34 -10.23
C ILE A 171 5.45 -0.16 -9.63
N GLU A 172 6.78 -0.24 -9.55
CA GLU A 172 7.64 0.78 -8.94
C GLU A 172 7.40 2.17 -9.54
N TYR A 173 7.27 2.27 -10.87
CA TYR A 173 7.03 3.55 -11.56
C TYR A 173 5.56 3.82 -11.84
N LEU A 174 4.80 2.76 -12.16
CA LEU A 174 3.41 2.89 -12.58
C LEU A 174 2.50 3.25 -11.41
N PHE A 175 2.75 2.71 -10.22
CA PHE A 175 1.93 2.97 -9.05
C PHE A 175 1.97 4.46 -8.62
N PRO A 176 3.14 5.11 -8.46
CA PRO A 176 3.20 6.55 -8.22
C PRO A 176 2.55 7.39 -9.32
N ALA A 177 2.80 7.05 -10.59
CA ALA A 177 2.20 7.77 -11.72
C ALA A 177 0.67 7.71 -11.69
N LEU A 178 0.10 6.55 -11.35
CA LEU A 178 -1.34 6.38 -11.26
C LEU A 178 -1.96 7.09 -10.04
N LEU A 179 -1.25 7.15 -8.90
CA LEU A 179 -1.67 7.97 -7.76
C LEU A 179 -1.75 9.47 -8.12
N ILE A 180 -0.80 9.98 -8.90
CA ILE A 180 -0.84 11.35 -9.41
C ILE A 180 -2.08 11.54 -10.30
N ILE A 181 -2.35 10.61 -11.22
CA ILE A 181 -3.50 10.66 -12.14
C ILE A 181 -4.84 10.70 -11.37
N LEU A 182 -4.99 9.89 -10.30
CA LEU A 182 -6.19 9.86 -9.47
C LEU A 182 -6.53 11.22 -8.84
N ILE A 183 -5.52 12.04 -8.56
CA ILE A 183 -5.69 13.39 -7.98
C ILE A 183 -5.80 14.45 -9.08
N ALA A 184 -4.93 14.36 -10.09
CA ALA A 184 -4.81 15.35 -11.16
C ALA A 184 -6.07 15.40 -12.02
N VAL A 185 -6.62 14.25 -12.44
CA VAL A 185 -7.77 14.21 -13.36
C VAL A 185 -9.00 14.89 -12.75
N PRO A 186 -9.47 14.54 -11.54
CA PRO A 186 -10.63 15.23 -10.95
C PRO A 186 -10.35 16.71 -10.68
N TYR A 187 -9.13 17.06 -10.27
CA TYR A 187 -8.76 18.45 -10.07
C TYR A 187 -8.88 19.26 -11.36
N LEU A 188 -8.28 18.75 -12.46
CA LEU A 188 -8.33 19.37 -13.78
C LEU A 188 -9.77 19.51 -14.27
N VAL A 189 -10.57 18.44 -14.21
CA VAL A 189 -11.99 18.47 -14.60
C VAL A 189 -12.76 19.52 -13.81
N SER A 190 -12.58 19.58 -12.48
CA SER A 190 -13.21 20.62 -11.67
C SER A 190 -12.73 22.03 -12.06
N THR A 191 -11.48 22.21 -12.46
CA THR A 191 -10.96 23.53 -12.83
C THR A 191 -11.49 24.01 -14.17
N LEU A 192 -11.56 23.11 -15.15
CA LEU A 192 -12.04 23.39 -16.50
C LEU A 192 -13.54 23.69 -16.48
N ASN A 193 -14.32 22.88 -15.76
CA ASN A 193 -15.75 23.10 -15.64
C ASN A 193 -16.08 24.41 -14.90
N TYR A 194 -15.32 24.75 -13.86
CA TYR A 194 -15.40 26.06 -13.21
C TYR A 194 -15.14 27.22 -14.18
N LYS A 195 -14.01 27.18 -14.91
CA LYS A 195 -13.65 28.24 -15.87
C LYS A 195 -14.74 28.42 -16.94
N LYS A 196 -15.28 27.32 -17.46
CA LYS A 196 -16.38 27.31 -18.43
C LYS A 196 -17.66 27.93 -17.86
N GLN A 197 -18.06 27.55 -16.65
CA GLN A 197 -19.27 28.07 -16.02
C GLN A 197 -19.16 29.56 -15.70
N VAL A 198 -17.98 30.03 -15.29
CA VAL A 198 -17.68 31.45 -15.04
C VAL A 198 -17.71 32.25 -16.35
N SER A 199 -17.06 31.78 -17.42
CA SER A 199 -17.07 32.49 -18.71
C SER A 199 -18.48 32.62 -19.30
N GLN A 200 -19.36 31.66 -19.00
CA GLN A 200 -20.76 31.65 -19.44
C GLN A 200 -21.70 32.42 -18.50
N GLY A 201 -21.22 32.95 -17.36
CA GLY A 201 -22.06 33.61 -16.35
C GLY A 201 -23.04 32.68 -15.61
N THR A 202 -22.89 31.37 -15.80
CA THR A 202 -23.78 30.32 -15.23
C THR A 202 -23.35 29.83 -13.85
N TRP A 203 -22.16 30.24 -13.38
CA TRP A 203 -21.64 29.82 -12.08
C TRP A 203 -22.54 30.35 -10.95
N LYS A 204 -23.16 29.42 -10.23
CA LYS A 204 -23.94 29.72 -9.03
C LYS A 204 -23.39 28.92 -7.86
N VAL A 205 -23.22 29.60 -6.73
CA VAL A 205 -22.92 28.95 -5.46
C VAL A 205 -24.24 28.37 -4.93
N ASP A 206 -24.31 27.05 -4.85
CA ASP A 206 -25.43 26.32 -4.30
C ASP A 206 -25.29 26.33 -2.76
N LEU A 207 -25.99 27.27 -2.13
CA LEU A 207 -25.94 27.50 -0.68
C LEU A 207 -26.94 26.63 0.11
N ASP A 208 -27.88 25.95 -0.54
CA ASP A 208 -29.01 25.28 0.14
C ASP A 208 -28.57 24.16 1.10
N TYR A 209 -27.43 23.51 0.84
CA TYR A 209 -26.79 22.57 1.78
C TYR A 209 -25.63 23.18 2.60
N LEU A 210 -25.21 24.40 2.26
CA LEU A 210 -24.23 25.19 3.00
C LEU A 210 -24.89 25.91 4.20
N GLU A 211 -26.16 26.31 4.07
CA GLU A 211 -26.97 26.99 5.10
C GLU A 211 -27.37 26.07 6.26
N LYS A 212 -27.49 24.75 6.05
CA LYS A 212 -27.76 23.77 7.12
C LYS A 212 -26.61 23.58 8.13
N GLY A 213 -25.58 24.42 8.13
CA GLY A 213 -24.62 24.42 9.22
C GLY A 213 -23.42 25.34 9.08
N ASN A 214 -23.50 26.47 9.77
CA ASN A 214 -22.46 27.14 10.56
C ASN A 214 -21.05 27.10 9.96
N GLY A 215 -20.62 28.14 9.23
CA GLY A 215 -19.21 28.59 9.09
C GLY A 215 -18.12 27.61 8.65
N TRP A 216 -18.42 26.32 8.47
CA TRP A 216 -17.41 25.27 8.31
C TRP A 216 -16.82 25.30 6.91
N ILE A 217 -17.56 25.71 5.88
CA ILE A 217 -17.04 25.97 4.52
C ILE A 217 -16.10 27.18 4.52
N ARG A 218 -16.41 28.19 5.34
CA ARG A 218 -15.52 29.35 5.55
C ARG A 218 -14.19 28.90 6.16
N ASN A 219 -14.22 27.97 7.11
CA ASN A 219 -13.03 27.34 7.69
C ASN A 219 -12.44 26.24 6.79
N TYR A 220 -13.23 25.64 5.90
CA TYR A 220 -12.81 24.63 4.92
C TYR A 220 -11.73 25.19 4.00
N ARG A 221 -11.82 26.49 3.65
CA ARG A 221 -10.76 27.21 2.93
C ARG A 221 -9.40 27.14 3.61
N LYS A 222 -9.37 27.16 4.95
CA LYS A 222 -8.13 27.08 5.74
C LYS A 222 -7.67 25.65 5.96
N THR A 223 -8.58 24.67 6.00
CA THR A 223 -8.25 23.26 6.31
C THR A 223 -8.04 22.39 5.08
N SER A 224 -8.68 22.68 3.93
CA SER A 224 -8.61 21.82 2.74
C SER A 224 -7.28 21.90 1.98
N ILE A 225 -6.67 23.09 1.94
CA ILE A 225 -5.36 23.27 1.27
C ILE A 225 -4.26 22.52 2.04
N PRO A 226 -4.11 22.69 3.38
CA PRO A 226 -3.17 21.87 4.15
C PRO A 226 -3.41 20.37 4.00
N VAL A 227 -4.65 19.89 4.04
CA VAL A 227 -4.95 18.45 3.87
C VAL A 227 -4.51 17.94 2.50
N LEU A 228 -4.76 18.69 1.43
CA LEU A 228 -4.33 18.32 0.08
C LEU A 228 -2.79 18.33 -0.03
N VAL A 229 -2.13 19.34 0.52
CA VAL A 229 -0.66 19.43 0.55
C VAL A 229 -0.07 18.26 1.34
N ILE A 230 -0.58 17.96 2.54
CA ILE A 230 -0.16 16.82 3.35
C ILE A 230 -0.37 15.50 2.59
N THR A 231 -1.50 15.33 1.90
CA THR A 231 -1.77 14.12 1.09
C THR A 231 -0.74 13.97 -0.03
N VAL A 232 -0.45 15.05 -0.75
CA VAL A 232 0.56 15.04 -1.82
C VAL A 232 1.96 14.77 -1.26
N LEU A 233 2.30 15.35 -0.11
CA LEU A 233 3.58 15.12 0.56
C LEU A 233 3.72 13.68 1.06
N ILE A 234 2.65 13.08 1.60
CA ILE A 234 2.66 11.66 1.99
C ILE A 234 2.86 10.77 0.76
N ILE A 235 2.12 11.01 -0.33
CA ILE A 235 2.27 10.22 -1.56
C ILE A 235 3.69 10.39 -2.13
N ALA A 236 4.19 11.61 -2.20
CA ALA A 236 5.54 11.89 -2.68
C ALA A 236 6.60 11.25 -1.78
N GLY A 237 6.45 11.34 -0.46
CA GLY A 237 7.35 10.73 0.52
C GLY A 237 7.36 9.20 0.41
N VAL A 238 6.19 8.56 0.35
CA VAL A 238 6.08 7.10 0.16
C VAL A 238 6.69 6.68 -1.17
N SER A 239 6.40 7.40 -2.26
CA SER A 239 6.98 7.10 -3.58
C SER A 239 8.49 7.28 -3.59
N ALA A 240 9.01 8.31 -2.93
CA ALA A 240 10.43 8.55 -2.80
C ALA A 240 11.12 7.45 -1.98
N LEU A 241 10.49 6.97 -0.90
CA LEU A 241 11.03 5.85 -0.12
C LEU A 241 11.17 4.58 -0.95
N ILE A 242 10.16 4.24 -1.76
CA ILE A 242 10.17 3.07 -2.64
C ILE A 242 11.32 3.16 -3.66
N VAL A 243 11.47 4.31 -4.33
CA VAL A 243 12.50 4.54 -5.34
C VAL A 243 13.91 4.64 -4.73
N TRP A 244 14.02 5.24 -3.55
CA TRP A 244 15.29 5.43 -2.87
C TRP A 244 15.84 4.11 -2.32
N ALA A 245 14.98 3.22 -1.83
CA ALA A 245 15.38 1.90 -1.37
C ALA A 245 16.03 1.09 -2.50
N GLY A 246 17.23 0.59 -2.25
CA GLY A 246 17.98 -0.23 -3.19
C GLY A 246 19.36 -0.52 -2.64
N PHE A 247 20.09 -1.33 -3.41
CA PHE A 247 21.47 -1.70 -3.15
C PHE A 247 22.26 -1.70 -4.45
N ASP A 248 23.57 -1.55 -4.35
CA ASP A 248 24.52 -1.62 -5.45
C ASP A 248 25.66 -2.57 -5.04
N VAL A 249 25.98 -3.55 -5.89
CA VAL A 249 27.08 -4.50 -5.65
C VAL A 249 28.31 -4.06 -6.45
N ARG A 250 29.45 -3.95 -5.77
CA ARG A 250 30.72 -3.50 -6.35
C ARG A 250 31.83 -4.46 -5.97
N PHE A 251 32.71 -4.71 -6.93
CA PHE A 251 33.95 -5.46 -6.70
C PHE A 251 35.05 -4.45 -6.43
N GLU A 252 35.54 -4.45 -5.19
CA GLU A 252 36.79 -3.79 -4.81
C GLU A 252 37.95 -4.79 -4.99
N PRO A 253 39.22 -4.35 -4.89
CA PRO A 253 40.37 -5.24 -5.13
C PRO A 253 40.45 -6.46 -4.20
N ASP A 254 40.01 -6.33 -2.95
CA ASP A 254 40.13 -7.32 -1.87
C ASP A 254 38.79 -7.77 -1.28
N ALA A 255 37.67 -7.17 -1.70
CA ALA A 255 36.35 -7.46 -1.15
C ALA A 255 35.19 -7.21 -2.13
N LEU A 256 34.08 -7.90 -1.89
CA LEU A 256 32.77 -7.57 -2.46
C LEU A 256 32.07 -6.56 -1.55
N GLN A 257 31.78 -5.36 -2.06
CA GLN A 257 31.06 -4.32 -1.35
C GLN A 257 29.60 -4.27 -1.81
N ILE A 258 28.68 -4.35 -0.85
CA ILE A 258 27.24 -4.25 -1.05
C ILE A 258 26.76 -2.97 -0.37
N ASP A 259 26.59 -1.91 -1.15
CA ASP A 259 26.14 -0.62 -0.66
C ASP A 259 24.61 -0.57 -0.65
N ALA A 260 24.01 -0.71 0.53
CA ALA A 260 22.56 -0.67 0.70
C ALA A 260 22.10 0.64 1.34
N ARG A 261 20.96 1.17 0.88
CA ARG A 261 20.46 2.48 1.36
C ARG A 261 19.46 2.36 2.51
N SER A 262 18.74 1.25 2.58
CA SER A 262 17.61 1.04 3.53
C SER A 262 17.89 0.03 4.64
N VAL A 263 19.01 -0.68 4.54
CA VAL A 263 19.55 -1.63 5.51
C VAL A 263 21.06 -1.39 5.60
N PRO A 264 21.75 -1.90 6.63
CA PRO A 264 23.20 -1.79 6.70
C PRO A 264 23.88 -2.34 5.44
N SER A 265 24.88 -1.61 4.92
CA SER A 265 25.79 -2.11 3.89
C SER A 265 26.62 -3.26 4.43
N GLN A 266 27.07 -4.15 3.54
CA GLN A 266 27.92 -5.28 3.87
C GLN A 266 29.18 -5.27 3.00
N THR A 267 30.31 -5.66 3.60
CA THR A 267 31.57 -5.87 2.89
C THR A 267 32.01 -7.29 3.19
N ILE A 268 32.27 -8.06 2.14
CA ILE A 268 32.68 -9.47 2.21
C ILE A 268 34.11 -9.56 1.64
N PRO A 269 35.15 -9.67 2.48
CA PRO A 269 36.51 -9.92 2.02
C PRO A 269 36.57 -11.20 1.18
N PHE A 270 37.30 -11.20 0.06
CA PHE A 270 37.37 -12.40 -0.78
C PHE A 270 38.05 -13.57 -0.05
N GLU A 271 39.03 -13.27 0.81
CA GLU A 271 39.72 -14.26 1.64
C GLU A 271 38.79 -14.97 2.65
N SER A 272 37.67 -14.35 3.04
CA SER A 272 36.73 -14.97 3.99
C SER A 272 35.65 -15.81 3.32
N ILE A 273 35.60 -15.85 1.98
CA ILE A 273 34.63 -16.65 1.23
C ILE A 273 35.03 -18.12 1.30
N GLU A 274 34.19 -18.92 1.95
CA GLU A 274 34.38 -20.37 2.08
C GLU A 274 33.81 -21.12 0.87
N SER A 275 32.68 -20.65 0.32
CA SER A 275 32.06 -21.22 -0.88
C SER A 275 31.01 -20.30 -1.49
N ILE A 276 30.74 -20.49 -2.78
CA ILE A 276 29.64 -19.85 -3.51
C ILE A 276 28.79 -20.88 -4.24
N GLU A 277 27.47 -20.65 -4.30
CA GLU A 277 26.50 -21.58 -4.88
C GLU A 277 25.45 -20.82 -5.70
N TRP A 278 25.17 -21.29 -6.92
CA TRP A 278 24.07 -20.77 -7.75
C TRP A 278 22.75 -21.42 -7.35
N ILE A 279 21.74 -20.59 -7.09
CA ILE A 279 20.40 -21.03 -6.70
C ILE A 279 19.39 -20.52 -7.73
N GLU A 280 18.76 -21.43 -8.47
CA GLU A 280 17.82 -21.09 -9.53
C GLU A 280 16.50 -20.49 -9.00
N ASP A 281 15.95 -21.07 -7.93
CA ASP A 281 14.70 -20.63 -7.29
C ASP A 281 14.88 -20.58 -5.76
N PRO A 282 15.41 -19.47 -5.22
CA PRO A 282 15.76 -19.36 -3.81
C PRO A 282 14.53 -19.33 -2.88
N ASP A 283 14.53 -20.18 -1.85
CA ASP A 283 13.55 -20.06 -0.75
C ASP A 283 13.92 -18.89 0.17
N TYR A 284 13.38 -17.70 -0.12
CA TYR A 284 13.64 -16.50 0.69
C TYR A 284 13.09 -16.59 2.13
N GLY A 285 12.25 -17.57 2.45
CA GLY A 285 11.73 -17.74 3.80
C GLY A 285 10.94 -16.54 4.34
N SER A 286 11.29 -16.07 5.55
CA SER A 286 10.60 -14.96 6.22
C SER A 286 11.59 -13.89 6.66
N LYS A 287 11.24 -12.62 6.39
CA LYS A 287 12.01 -11.48 6.85
C LYS A 287 11.95 -11.34 8.37
N THR A 288 13.11 -11.23 9.02
CA THR A 288 13.23 -10.91 10.45
C THR A 288 13.47 -9.41 10.65
N PHE A 289 14.28 -8.78 9.80
CA PHE A 289 14.54 -7.35 9.83
C PHE A 289 14.89 -6.80 8.44
N GLY A 290 14.55 -5.54 8.17
CA GLY A 290 14.97 -4.85 6.95
C GLY A 290 13.84 -4.45 6.01
N TYR A 291 14.19 -4.21 4.76
CA TYR A 291 13.32 -3.67 3.73
C TYR A 291 12.78 -4.79 2.84
N ASP A 292 11.48 -4.74 2.56
CA ASP A 292 10.82 -5.67 1.65
C ASP A 292 9.68 -4.89 0.99
N ASP A 293 9.76 -4.77 -0.32
CA ASP A 293 8.66 -4.31 -1.16
C ASP A 293 8.29 -5.37 -2.19
N MET A 294 7.44 -5.02 -3.16
CA MET A 294 6.95 -5.96 -4.16
C MET A 294 8.02 -6.48 -5.13
N ASN A 295 9.24 -5.97 -5.10
CA ASN A 295 10.31 -6.29 -6.06
C ASN A 295 11.69 -6.43 -5.40
N LYS A 296 11.98 -5.71 -4.32
CA LYS A 296 13.28 -5.62 -3.65
C LYS A 296 13.18 -6.12 -2.22
N MET A 297 14.05 -7.06 -1.87
CA MET A 297 14.18 -7.65 -0.54
C MET A 297 15.60 -7.44 -0.03
N MET A 298 15.74 -6.78 1.12
CA MET A 298 17.04 -6.46 1.71
C MET A 298 17.00 -6.57 3.23
N GLY A 299 18.01 -7.17 3.83
CA GLY A 299 18.17 -7.27 5.30
C GLY A 299 18.28 -8.70 5.78
N ASP A 300 17.78 -8.95 6.99
CA ASP A 300 17.92 -10.25 7.66
C ASP A 300 16.70 -11.13 7.43
N PHE A 301 16.95 -12.37 7.02
CA PHE A 301 15.94 -13.35 6.65
C PHE A 301 16.22 -14.69 7.32
N SER A 302 15.18 -15.52 7.37
CA SER A 302 15.32 -16.91 7.78
C SER A 302 14.51 -17.85 6.89
N SER A 303 15.18 -18.88 6.36
CA SER A 303 14.57 -19.92 5.53
C SER A 303 15.00 -21.31 5.96
N LYS A 304 14.29 -22.33 5.47
CA LYS A 304 14.68 -23.73 5.73
C LYS A 304 15.96 -24.11 4.97
N GLU A 305 16.19 -23.47 3.83
CA GLU A 305 17.32 -23.73 2.93
C GLU A 305 18.60 -23.07 3.43
N PHE A 306 18.52 -21.82 3.91
CA PHE A 306 19.69 -21.01 4.24
C PHE A 306 19.91 -20.81 5.75
N GLY A 307 18.96 -21.18 6.60
CA GLY A 307 19.04 -20.90 8.04
C GLY A 307 18.78 -19.41 8.34
N GLN A 308 19.67 -18.75 9.07
CA GLN A 308 19.67 -17.28 9.22
C GLN A 308 20.69 -16.69 8.26
N TYR A 309 20.29 -15.69 7.48
CA TYR A 309 21.13 -15.15 6.42
C TYR A 309 20.75 -13.71 6.10
N THR A 310 21.66 -12.98 5.45
CA THR A 310 21.40 -11.64 4.94
C THR A 310 21.06 -11.73 3.45
N LEU A 311 19.99 -11.07 3.03
CA LEU A 311 19.51 -11.03 1.66
C LEU A 311 19.73 -9.63 1.07
N TYR A 312 20.20 -9.57 -0.17
CA TYR A 312 20.16 -8.39 -1.03
C TYR A 312 19.69 -8.83 -2.42
N GLY A 313 18.39 -8.77 -2.67
CA GLY A 313 17.81 -9.48 -3.79
C GLY A 313 16.62 -8.81 -4.45
N TYR A 314 16.48 -9.03 -5.75
CA TYR A 314 15.22 -8.84 -6.46
C TYR A 314 14.37 -10.12 -6.37
N SER A 315 13.07 -9.95 -6.16
CA SER A 315 12.14 -11.08 -6.01
C SER A 315 11.97 -11.84 -7.31
N GLY A 316 11.97 -13.17 -7.22
CA GLY A 316 11.70 -14.07 -8.36
C GLY A 316 12.86 -14.15 -9.35
N GLN A 317 14.06 -13.74 -8.94
CA GLN A 317 15.28 -13.90 -9.72
C GLN A 317 16.15 -15.01 -9.12
N PRO A 318 16.99 -15.69 -9.92
CA PRO A 318 18.04 -16.56 -9.39
C PRO A 318 18.95 -15.81 -8.42
N ALA A 319 19.65 -16.53 -7.57
CA ALA A 319 20.51 -15.94 -6.55
C ALA A 319 21.86 -16.64 -6.44
N VAL A 320 22.85 -15.88 -6.00
CA VAL A 320 24.15 -16.38 -5.57
C VAL A 320 24.16 -16.43 -4.05
N LYS A 321 24.35 -17.62 -3.50
CA LYS A 321 24.59 -17.84 -2.08
C LYS A 321 26.09 -17.82 -1.82
N ILE A 322 26.50 -17.01 -0.87
CA ILE A 322 27.90 -16.83 -0.45
C ILE A 322 27.99 -17.23 1.03
N ILE A 323 28.83 -18.21 1.34
CA ILE A 323 29.16 -18.58 2.71
C ILE A 323 30.50 -17.95 3.05
N HIS A 324 30.53 -17.13 4.10
CA HIS A 324 31.73 -16.42 4.55
C HIS A 324 31.66 -16.18 6.06
N ASP A 325 32.78 -16.30 6.79
CA ASP A 325 32.85 -16.02 8.24
C ASP A 325 31.70 -16.66 9.08
N LYS A 326 31.28 -17.89 8.75
CA LYS A 326 30.10 -18.58 9.34
C LYS A 326 28.75 -17.86 9.17
N GLN A 327 28.69 -16.89 8.28
CA GLN A 327 27.49 -16.19 7.83
C GLN A 327 27.11 -16.65 6.42
N VAL A 328 25.85 -16.42 6.07
CA VAL A 328 25.33 -16.66 4.73
C VAL A 328 24.80 -15.33 4.20
N THR A 329 25.28 -14.93 3.03
CA THR A 329 24.75 -13.81 2.28
C THR A 329 24.19 -14.33 0.96
N VAL A 330 22.96 -13.95 0.63
CA VAL A 330 22.31 -14.31 -0.63
C VAL A 330 22.10 -13.03 -1.44
N ILE A 331 22.59 -13.01 -2.67
CA ILE A 331 22.52 -11.86 -3.56
C ILE A 331 21.75 -12.25 -4.82
N SER A 332 20.81 -11.42 -5.23
CA SER A 332 20.04 -11.60 -6.46
C SER A 332 19.93 -10.26 -7.18
N GLU A 333 20.58 -10.13 -8.32
CA GLU A 333 20.61 -8.87 -9.07
C GLU A 333 19.30 -8.62 -9.81
N LYS A 334 19.21 -7.48 -10.52
CA LYS A 334 17.96 -7.06 -11.17
C LYS A 334 17.39 -8.14 -12.06
N ASP A 335 18.23 -8.82 -12.81
CA ASP A 335 17.87 -9.93 -13.67
C ASP A 335 18.87 -11.11 -13.57
N SER A 336 18.47 -12.23 -14.16
CA SER A 336 19.29 -13.44 -14.22
C SER A 336 20.64 -13.23 -14.93
N GLU A 337 20.74 -12.29 -15.88
CA GLU A 337 21.99 -12.04 -16.61
C GLU A 337 23.00 -11.29 -15.73
N GLU A 338 22.54 -10.24 -15.03
CA GLU A 338 23.34 -9.53 -14.03
C GLU A 338 23.76 -10.47 -12.88
N THR A 339 22.86 -11.35 -12.44
CA THR A 339 23.17 -12.34 -11.40
C THR A 339 24.20 -13.37 -11.88
N SER A 340 24.11 -13.83 -13.13
CA SER A 340 25.09 -14.75 -13.73
C SER A 340 26.48 -14.09 -13.82
N LYS A 341 26.54 -12.83 -14.25
CA LYS A 341 27.80 -12.06 -14.30
C LYS A 341 28.43 -11.90 -12.92
N LEU A 342 27.61 -11.67 -11.88
CA LEU A 342 28.08 -11.64 -10.50
C LEU A 342 28.68 -12.99 -10.10
N TYR A 343 27.99 -14.10 -10.39
CA TYR A 343 28.43 -15.45 -10.06
C TYR A 343 29.74 -15.83 -10.77
N GLU A 344 29.80 -15.65 -12.08
CA GLU A 344 30.99 -15.95 -12.91
C GLU A 344 32.22 -15.18 -12.42
N LYS A 345 32.04 -13.88 -12.12
CA LYS A 345 33.15 -13.06 -11.62
C LYS A 345 33.62 -13.47 -10.22
N LEU A 346 32.72 -13.93 -9.35
CA LEU A 346 33.11 -14.48 -8.05
C LEU A 346 33.87 -15.80 -8.22
N LEU A 347 33.46 -16.68 -9.15
CA LEU A 347 34.20 -17.90 -9.47
C LEU A 347 35.63 -17.58 -9.94
N GLU A 348 35.79 -16.61 -10.85
CA GLU A 348 37.11 -16.21 -11.34
C GLU A 348 38.05 -15.71 -10.23
N ILE A 349 37.52 -15.08 -9.19
CA ILE A 349 38.31 -14.55 -8.06
C ILE A 349 38.69 -15.67 -7.09
N ILE A 350 37.77 -16.59 -6.81
CA ILE A 350 37.98 -17.69 -5.85
C ILE A 350 38.86 -18.80 -6.45
N ASP A 351 38.74 -19.05 -7.76
CA ASP A 351 39.53 -20.07 -8.46
C ASP A 351 40.94 -19.58 -8.87
N GLN A 352 41.28 -18.30 -8.66
CA GLN A 352 42.65 -17.83 -8.83
C GLN A 352 43.51 -18.33 -7.66
N PRO A 353 44.49 -19.22 -7.90
CA PRO A 353 45.44 -19.59 -6.86
C PRO A 353 46.35 -18.39 -6.63
N ASP A 354 46.50 -17.98 -5.37
CA ASP A 354 47.42 -16.95 -4.87
C ASP A 354 48.65 -16.79 -5.78
N SER A 355 48.73 -15.67 -6.51
CA SER A 355 49.87 -15.34 -7.37
C SER A 355 51.03 -14.74 -6.59
#